data_AF-A0AA38L1V6-F1
#
_entry.id   AF-A0AA38L1V6-F1
#
_cell.length_a   1.000
_cell.length_b   1.000
_cell.length_c   1.000
_cell.angle_alpha   90.00
_cell.angle_beta   90.00
_cell.angle_gamma   90.00
#
_symmetry.space_group_name_H-M   'P 1'
#
loop_
_entity.id
_entity.type
_entity.pdbx_description
1 polymer ?
#
loop_
_entity_poly.entity_id
_entity_poly.type
_entity_poly.pdbx_seq_one_letter_code
_entity_poly.pdbx_strand_id
1 'polypeptide(L)'
;MSLFTDSDVCNTPAVPTTARICTGSGRCQTKLPTDYKWKSCDKCRLSARARKQKRSANKRPRDDDDDECPAPDHAPLNPAQRLYDSEGETRSALYVRYLSAEAMFKDLQKKIKEDHVEFGGEYTIPFDPLISDRERVQFTIREVWKTTGYRFTYVYK
;
A
#
# COMPACT_ATOMS: atom_id res chain seq x y z
N MET A 1 -56.72 10.77 -30.62
CA MET A 1 -55.85 10.30 -31.71
C MET A 1 -54.54 11.04 -31.60
N SER A 2 -53.46 10.36 -31.23
CA SER A 2 -52.08 10.72 -31.59
C SER A 2 -51.19 9.51 -31.28
N LEU A 3 -50.74 8.86 -32.34
CA LEU A 3 -49.79 7.74 -32.32
C LEU A 3 -48.40 8.35 -32.52
N PHE A 4 -47.54 8.26 -31.50
CA PHE A 4 -46.12 8.55 -31.64
C PHE A 4 -45.37 7.22 -31.65
N THR A 5 -44.85 6.86 -32.81
CA THR A 5 -43.95 5.72 -33.03
C THR A 5 -42.52 6.23 -33.00
N ASP A 6 -41.87 6.20 -31.83
CA ASP A 6 -40.43 6.40 -31.71
C ASP A 6 -39.71 5.09 -32.08
N SER A 7 -39.38 4.96 -33.37
CA SER A 7 -38.52 3.90 -33.92
C SER A 7 -37.27 4.52 -34.51
N ASP A 8 -36.46 5.17 -33.68
CA ASP A 8 -35.10 5.56 -34.05
C ASP A 8 -34.14 4.40 -33.75
N VAL A 9 -34.06 3.50 -34.73
CA VAL A 9 -33.01 2.48 -34.83
C VAL A 9 -31.72 3.19 -35.22
N CYS A 10 -30.99 3.68 -34.21
CA CYS A 10 -29.66 4.23 -34.40
C CYS A 10 -28.67 3.11 -34.75
N ASN A 11 -28.52 2.90 -36.07
CA ASN A 11 -27.55 2.01 -36.69
C ASN A 11 -26.12 2.51 -36.36
N THR A 12 -25.58 2.01 -35.25
CA THR A 12 -24.26 2.39 -34.76
C THR A 12 -23.22 1.65 -35.62
N PRO A 13 -22.30 2.34 -36.30
CA PRO A 13 -21.29 1.69 -37.12
C PRO A 13 -20.47 0.75 -36.25
N ALA A 14 -20.37 -0.52 -36.66
CA ALA A 14 -19.65 -1.56 -35.93
C ALA A 14 -18.16 -1.18 -35.84
N VAL A 15 -17.78 -0.55 -34.72
CA VAL A 15 -16.39 -0.22 -34.42
C VAL A 15 -15.60 -1.54 -34.41
N PRO A 16 -14.46 -1.64 -35.12
CA PRO A 16 -13.63 -2.83 -35.11
C PRO A 16 -13.12 -3.04 -33.68
N THR A 17 -13.82 -3.91 -32.97
CA THR A 17 -13.58 -4.11 -31.54
C THR A 17 -12.28 -4.91 -31.42
N THR A 18 -11.21 -4.23 -31.01
CA THR A 18 -9.90 -4.85 -30.85
C THR A 18 -10.01 -5.98 -29.83
N ALA A 19 -9.67 -7.20 -30.26
CA ALA A 19 -9.70 -8.37 -29.40
C ALA A 19 -8.82 -8.11 -28.17
N ARG A 20 -9.39 -8.26 -26.96
CA ARG A 20 -8.65 -8.06 -25.72
C ARG A 20 -7.77 -9.26 -25.45
N ILE A 21 -6.57 -9.08 -24.91
CA ILE A 21 -5.69 -10.21 -24.53
C ILE A 21 -5.87 -10.49 -23.03
N CYS A 22 -5.94 -11.77 -22.67
CA CYS A 22 -5.99 -12.20 -21.27
C CYS A 22 -4.82 -11.66 -20.44
N THR A 23 -5.09 -11.05 -19.29
CA THR A 23 -4.06 -10.54 -18.36
C THR A 23 -3.74 -11.51 -17.20
N GLY A 24 -4.34 -12.71 -17.18
CA GLY A 24 -4.32 -13.60 -16.03
C GLY A 24 -2.96 -14.25 -15.72
N SER A 25 -2.21 -14.62 -16.75
CA SER A 25 -0.80 -15.00 -16.60
C SER A 25 -0.01 -14.18 -17.61
N GLY A 26 1.18 -13.70 -17.24
CA GLY A 26 2.00 -12.86 -18.15
C GLY A 26 2.39 -13.55 -19.47
N ARG A 27 2.12 -14.85 -19.61
CA ARG A 27 2.34 -15.65 -20.83
C ARG A 27 1.04 -16.08 -21.53
N CYS A 28 -0.14 -15.72 -21.01
CA CYS A 28 -1.40 -16.10 -21.62
C CYS A 28 -1.73 -15.15 -22.78
N GLN A 29 -1.68 -15.64 -24.02
CA GLN A 29 -2.04 -14.88 -25.22
C GLN A 29 -3.46 -15.18 -25.71
N THR A 30 -4.33 -15.74 -24.85
CA THR A 30 -5.71 -16.03 -25.23
C THR A 30 -6.46 -14.73 -25.54
N LYS A 31 -6.94 -14.62 -26.78
CA LYS A 31 -7.83 -13.53 -27.22
C LYS A 31 -9.19 -13.71 -26.57
N LEU A 32 -9.67 -12.68 -25.90
CA LEU A 32 -10.96 -12.60 -25.26
C LEU A 32 -11.94 -11.87 -26.17
N PRO A 33 -13.19 -12.35 -26.25
CA PRO A 33 -14.28 -11.58 -26.83
C PRO A 33 -14.42 -10.22 -26.14
N THR A 34 -14.96 -9.26 -26.84
CA THR A 34 -15.02 -7.87 -26.38
C THR A 34 -16.20 -7.62 -25.44
N ASP A 35 -17.23 -8.44 -25.54
CA ASP A 35 -18.33 -8.62 -24.58
C ASP A 35 -17.96 -9.48 -23.37
N TYR A 36 -16.75 -10.04 -23.34
CA TYR A 36 -16.32 -10.92 -22.26
C TYR A 36 -16.17 -10.14 -20.94
N LYS A 37 -16.91 -10.56 -19.92
CA LYS A 37 -17.05 -9.88 -18.61
C LYS A 37 -15.72 -9.73 -17.84
N TRP A 38 -14.75 -10.61 -18.06
CA TRP A 38 -13.54 -10.70 -17.23
C TRP A 38 -12.27 -10.30 -18.00
N LYS A 39 -11.27 -9.77 -17.29
CA LYS A 39 -9.96 -9.42 -17.88
C LYS A 39 -9.06 -10.64 -18.14
N SER A 40 -9.45 -11.81 -17.63
CA SER A 40 -8.70 -13.05 -17.72
C SER A 40 -9.58 -14.17 -18.26
N CYS A 41 -9.03 -15.03 -19.12
CA CYS A 41 -9.72 -16.20 -19.63
C CYS A 41 -10.09 -17.19 -18.50
N ASP A 42 -11.06 -18.05 -18.76
CA ASP A 42 -11.53 -19.04 -17.79
C ASP A 42 -10.41 -19.97 -17.30
N LYS A 43 -9.48 -20.36 -18.17
CA LYS A 43 -8.31 -21.18 -17.79
C LYS A 43 -7.47 -20.51 -16.71
N CYS A 44 -7.18 -19.22 -16.85
CA CYS A 44 -6.42 -18.47 -15.85
C CYS A 44 -7.22 -18.30 -14.55
N ARG A 45 -8.54 -18.06 -14.63
CA ARG A 45 -9.40 -17.94 -13.44
C ARG A 45 -9.48 -19.22 -12.64
N LEU A 46 -9.67 -20.36 -13.32
CA LEU A 46 -9.68 -21.68 -12.70
C LEU A 46 -8.33 -22.00 -12.06
N SER A 47 -7.22 -21.70 -12.74
CA SER A 47 -5.88 -21.88 -12.20
C SER A 47 -5.63 -21.02 -10.94
N ALA A 48 -6.07 -19.77 -10.94
CA ALA A 48 -5.96 -18.88 -9.78
C ALA A 48 -6.81 -19.40 -8.60
N ARG A 49 -8.03 -19.88 -8.86
CA ARG A 49 -8.90 -20.51 -7.85
C ARG A 49 -8.24 -21.77 -7.26
N ALA A 50 -7.70 -22.65 -8.10
CA ALA A 50 -7.01 -23.86 -7.65
C ALA A 50 -5.77 -23.53 -6.79
N ARG A 51 -4.98 -22.52 -7.17
CA ARG A 51 -3.84 -22.06 -6.35
C ARG A 51 -4.30 -21.51 -4.99
N LYS A 52 -5.41 -20.76 -4.96
CA LYS A 52 -5.99 -20.25 -3.71
C LYS A 52 -6.45 -21.39 -2.81
N GLN A 53 -7.15 -22.39 -3.36
CA GLN A 53 -7.58 -23.58 -2.63
C GLN A 53 -6.41 -24.40 -2.08
N LYS A 54 -5.35 -24.60 -2.86
CA LYS A 54 -4.13 -25.28 -2.37
C LYS A 54 -3.47 -24.52 -1.22
N ARG A 55 -3.42 -23.18 -1.31
CA ARG A 55 -2.88 -22.35 -0.22
C ARG A 55 -3.73 -22.40 1.04
N SER A 56 -5.06 -22.46 0.94
CA SER A 56 -5.91 -22.59 2.12
C SER A 56 -5.87 -23.99 2.73
N ALA A 57 -5.77 -25.04 1.90
CA ALA A 57 -5.66 -26.42 2.39
C ALA A 57 -4.29 -26.70 3.04
N ASN A 58 -3.22 -26.04 2.57
CA ASN A 58 -1.87 -26.20 3.12
C ASN A 58 -1.53 -25.16 4.19
N LYS A 59 -2.45 -24.23 4.51
CA LYS A 59 -2.40 -23.63 5.84
C LYS A 59 -2.66 -24.81 6.76
N ARG A 60 -1.60 -25.30 7.41
CA ARG A 60 -1.74 -26.19 8.55
C ARG A 60 -2.86 -25.59 9.41
N PRO A 61 -3.81 -26.40 9.91
CA PRO A 61 -4.68 -25.90 10.97
C PRO A 61 -3.74 -25.15 11.92
N ARG A 62 -4.03 -23.87 12.17
CA ARG A 62 -3.47 -23.27 13.38
C ARG A 62 -4.00 -24.22 14.43
N ASP A 63 -3.09 -24.96 15.05
CA ASP A 63 -3.43 -25.68 16.26
C ASP A 63 -3.93 -24.57 17.19
N ASP A 64 -5.25 -24.40 17.24
CA ASP A 64 -5.97 -23.54 18.18
C ASP A 64 -5.99 -24.25 19.55
N ASP A 65 -4.91 -24.95 19.87
CA ASP A 65 -4.62 -25.69 21.07
C ASP A 65 -3.38 -25.04 21.69
N ASP A 66 -3.58 -24.41 22.85
CA ASP A 66 -2.56 -23.95 23.80
C ASP A 66 -1.82 -22.62 23.54
N ASP A 67 -2.53 -21.59 23.08
CA ASP A 67 -2.28 -20.23 23.61
C ASP A 67 -3.49 -19.86 24.47
N GLU A 68 -3.53 -20.47 25.66
CA GLU A 68 -4.00 -19.78 26.84
C GLU A 68 -3.11 -18.54 26.96
N CYS A 69 -3.43 -17.51 26.16
CA CYS A 69 -2.92 -16.16 26.37
C CYS A 69 -3.19 -15.92 27.85
N PRO A 70 -2.18 -15.85 28.74
CA PRO A 70 -2.45 -15.35 30.06
C PRO A 70 -3.11 -14.01 29.80
N ALA A 71 -4.37 -13.89 30.22
CA ALA A 71 -5.11 -12.65 30.10
C ALA A 71 -4.12 -11.59 30.55
N PRO A 72 -3.67 -10.68 29.67
CA PRO A 72 -2.78 -9.65 30.16
C PRO A 72 -3.65 -8.94 31.18
N ASP A 73 -3.23 -9.02 32.44
CA ASP A 73 -3.81 -8.30 33.56
C ASP A 73 -3.50 -6.82 33.33
N HIS A 74 -4.06 -6.30 32.25
CA HIS A 74 -4.14 -4.91 31.91
C HIS A 74 -5.33 -4.41 32.71
N ALA A 75 -5.10 -4.27 34.01
CA ALA A 75 -5.62 -3.10 34.72
C ALA A 75 -5.50 -1.90 33.76
N PRO A 76 -6.56 -1.10 33.56
CA PRO A 76 -6.54 0.02 32.65
C PRO A 76 -5.43 0.98 33.08
N LEU A 77 -4.27 0.84 32.46
CA LEU A 77 -3.13 1.69 32.71
C LEU A 77 -3.54 3.08 32.25
N ASN A 78 -3.61 3.97 33.22
CA ASN A 78 -3.82 5.39 33.05
C ASN A 78 -2.91 5.90 31.91
N PRO A 79 -3.44 6.50 30.83
CA PRO A 79 -2.64 6.97 29.69
C PRO A 79 -1.50 7.94 30.07
N ALA A 80 -1.50 8.45 31.29
CA ALA A 80 -0.50 9.36 31.81
C ALA A 80 0.80 8.69 32.33
N GLN A 81 0.91 7.36 32.40
CA GLN A 81 2.06 6.69 33.04
C GLN A 81 3.03 5.95 32.08
N ARG A 82 2.97 6.17 30.77
CA ARG A 82 4.06 5.76 29.85
C ARG A 82 5.23 6.76 29.85
N LEU A 83 5.70 7.12 31.03
CA LEU A 83 6.93 7.90 31.21
C LEU A 83 7.96 7.00 31.89
N TYR A 84 9.03 6.74 31.15
CA TYR A 84 10.37 6.37 31.60
C TYR A 84 10.49 5.08 32.42
N ASP A 85 11.08 4.05 31.80
CA ASP A 85 12.14 3.21 32.38
C ASP A 85 12.63 2.22 31.30
N SER A 86 13.52 2.69 30.43
CA SER A 86 14.41 1.81 29.68
C SER A 86 15.68 2.61 29.36
N GLU A 87 16.54 2.65 30.37
CA GLU A 87 17.91 3.16 30.30
C GLU A 87 18.68 2.36 29.23
N GLY A 88 18.98 3.04 28.13
CA GLY A 88 19.69 2.54 26.96
C GLY A 88 20.06 3.73 26.07
N GLU A 89 20.52 4.78 26.73
CA GLU A 89 20.70 6.13 26.23
C GLU A 89 21.96 6.22 25.36
N THR A 90 21.83 5.77 24.13
CA THR A 90 22.50 6.41 22.99
C THR A 90 21.41 6.90 22.03
N ARG A 91 20.54 7.78 22.53
CA ARG A 91 19.84 8.72 21.66
C ARG A 91 20.92 9.54 20.97
N SER A 92 21.28 9.08 19.77
CA SER A 92 22.35 9.62 18.93
C SER A 92 22.29 11.15 18.95
N ALA A 93 23.41 11.77 19.31
CA ALA A 93 23.56 13.19 19.64
C ALA A 93 23.26 14.16 18.46
N LEU A 94 22.64 13.68 17.39
CA LEU A 94 22.37 14.41 16.16
C LEU A 94 20.87 14.51 15.84
N TYR A 95 19.97 14.28 16.81
CA TYR A 95 18.54 14.43 16.58
C TYR A 95 18.14 15.91 16.57
N VAL A 96 17.88 16.46 15.37
CA VAL A 96 17.49 17.86 15.19
C VAL A 96 15.99 17.95 14.92
N ARG A 97 15.29 18.82 15.68
CA ARG A 97 13.88 19.15 15.41
C ARG A 97 13.80 20.29 14.40
N TYR A 98 13.19 20.03 13.26
CA TYR A 98 13.01 21.00 12.18
C TYR A 98 11.60 21.61 12.24
N LEU A 99 11.52 22.91 11.92
CA LEU A 99 10.24 23.64 11.91
C LEU A 99 9.35 23.28 10.70
N SER A 100 9.96 22.79 9.61
CA SER A 100 9.26 22.43 8.39
C SER A 100 9.91 21.23 7.70
N ALA A 101 9.12 20.54 6.87
CA ALA A 101 9.60 19.46 6.01
C ALA A 101 10.73 19.94 5.09
N GLU A 102 10.55 21.13 4.49
CA GLU A 102 11.52 21.73 3.57
C GLU A 102 12.89 21.94 4.21
N ALA A 103 12.92 22.46 5.45
CA ALA A 103 14.16 22.67 6.18
C ALA A 103 14.90 21.35 6.44
N MET A 104 14.17 20.30 6.84
CA MET A 104 14.74 18.98 7.06
C MET A 104 15.30 18.38 5.77
N PHE A 105 14.53 18.40 4.68
CA PHE A 105 14.95 17.82 3.40
C PHE A 105 16.12 18.57 2.77
N LYS A 106 16.20 19.89 2.95
CA LYS A 106 17.34 20.70 2.49
C LYS A 106 18.64 20.31 3.21
N ASP A 107 18.57 20.07 4.52
CA ASP A 107 19.71 19.61 5.30
C ASP A 107 20.11 18.16 4.96
N LEU A 108 19.11 17.27 4.80
CA LEU A 108 19.32 15.91 4.33
C LEU A 108 20.03 15.87 2.96
N GLN A 109 19.60 16.71 2.02
CA GLN A 109 20.22 16.81 0.68
C GLN A 109 21.67 17.29 0.75
N LYS A 110 22.01 18.13 1.73
CA LYS A 110 23.38 18.58 1.95
C LYS A 110 24.26 17.44 2.46
N LYS A 111 23.79 16.70 3.47
CA LYS A 111 24.55 15.60 4.09
C LYS A 111 24.71 14.39 3.17
N ILE A 112 23.76 14.12 2.27
CA ILE A 112 23.85 12.99 1.32
C ILE A 112 25.07 13.06 0.38
N LYS A 113 25.71 14.23 0.25
CA LYS A 113 26.93 14.37 -0.54
C LYS A 113 28.18 13.85 0.18
N GLU A 114 28.07 13.49 1.45
CA GLU A 114 29.14 12.93 2.25
C GLU A 114 29.23 11.41 2.05
N ASP A 115 30.42 10.83 2.24
CA ASP A 115 30.68 9.39 2.01
C ASP A 115 29.99 8.49 3.05
N HIS A 116 29.82 9.01 4.27
CA HIS A 116 29.11 8.36 5.37
C HIS A 116 28.03 9.31 5.90
N VAL A 117 26.77 8.91 5.78
CA VAL A 117 25.63 9.78 6.10
C VAL A 117 24.88 9.22 7.29
N GLU A 118 25.06 9.87 8.44
CA GLU A 118 24.16 9.71 9.59
C GLU A 118 23.25 10.94 9.67
N PHE A 119 21.95 10.70 9.51
CA PHE A 119 20.94 11.75 9.56
C PHE A 119 19.82 11.34 10.51
N GLY A 120 19.59 12.15 11.54
CA GLY A 120 18.47 12.00 12.47
C GLY A 120 17.72 13.32 12.58
N GLY A 121 16.40 13.28 12.44
CA GLY A 121 15.59 14.47 12.60
C GLY A 121 14.10 14.18 12.70
N GLU A 122 13.37 15.14 13.22
CA GLU A 122 11.91 15.16 13.20
C GLU A 122 11.37 16.49 12.70
N TYR A 123 10.17 16.45 12.14
CA TYR A 123 9.36 17.62 11.84
C TYR A 123 7.89 17.28 12.08
N THR A 124 7.08 18.29 12.36
CA THR A 124 5.64 18.09 12.55
C THR A 124 4.91 18.30 11.22
N ILE A 125 4.14 17.31 10.80
CA ILE A 125 3.24 17.44 9.63
C ILE A 125 1.93 18.06 10.13
N PRO A 126 1.45 19.17 9.54
CA PRO A 126 0.16 19.73 9.92
C PRO A 126 -0.96 18.71 9.66
N PHE A 127 -1.90 18.61 10.60
CA PHE A 127 -3.04 17.71 10.47
C PHE A 127 -4.01 18.26 9.40
N ASP A 128 -4.20 17.49 8.33
CA ASP A 128 -5.21 17.75 7.31
C ASP A 128 -6.31 16.69 7.40
N PRO A 129 -7.58 17.08 7.68
CA PRO A 129 -8.70 16.15 7.77
C PRO A 129 -9.07 15.50 6.43
N LEU A 130 -8.66 16.07 5.30
CA LEU A 130 -8.92 15.51 3.96
C LEU A 130 -7.91 14.44 3.56
N ILE A 131 -6.79 14.34 4.28
CA ILE A 131 -5.70 13.41 3.97
C ILE A 131 -5.62 12.34 5.05
N SER A 132 -5.82 11.09 4.66
CA SER A 132 -5.67 9.95 5.58
C SER A 132 -4.20 9.79 6.03
N ASP A 133 -3.98 9.23 7.23
CA ASP A 133 -2.60 9.00 7.73
C ASP A 133 -1.76 8.15 6.76
N ARG A 134 -2.40 7.19 6.08
CA ARG A 134 -1.77 6.38 5.03
C ARG A 134 -1.25 7.24 3.88
N GLU A 135 -2.04 8.20 3.43
CA GLU A 135 -1.64 9.11 2.35
C GLU A 135 -0.53 10.06 2.79
N ARG A 136 -0.56 10.54 4.05
CA ARG A 136 0.53 11.36 4.61
C ARG A 136 1.85 10.59 4.61
N VAL A 137 1.86 9.35 5.09
CA VAL A 137 3.05 8.49 5.07
C VAL A 137 3.54 8.27 3.64
N GLN A 138 2.63 8.00 2.71
CA GLN A 138 3.00 7.85 1.30
C GLN A 138 3.56 9.14 0.68
N PHE A 139 3.09 10.30 1.11
CA PHE A 139 3.61 11.59 0.67
C PHE A 139 5.04 11.80 1.18
N THR A 140 5.26 11.60 2.48
CA THR A 140 6.60 11.68 3.09
C THR A 140 7.59 10.73 2.44
N ILE A 141 7.21 9.46 2.20
CA ILE A 141 8.09 8.48 1.52
C ILE A 141 8.47 8.98 0.12
N ARG A 142 7.51 9.55 -0.62
CA ARG A 142 7.77 10.12 -1.95
C ARG A 142 8.72 11.31 -1.90
N GLU A 143 8.60 12.18 -0.91
CA GLU A 143 9.52 13.31 -0.73
C GLU A 143 10.93 12.86 -0.36
N VAL A 144 11.07 11.91 0.57
CA VAL A 144 12.37 11.30 0.91
C VAL A 144 12.98 10.71 -0.35
N TRP A 145 12.22 9.93 -1.13
CA TRP A 145 12.75 9.35 -2.36
C TRP A 145 13.15 10.42 -3.38
N LYS A 146 12.33 11.46 -3.60
CA LYS A 146 12.66 12.55 -4.52
C LYS A 146 13.94 13.29 -4.11
N THR A 147 14.13 13.49 -2.80
CA THR A 147 15.26 14.24 -2.25
C THR A 147 16.56 13.43 -2.29
N THR A 148 16.46 12.15 -1.93
CA THR A 148 17.64 11.31 -1.68
C THR A 148 17.99 10.41 -2.87
N GLY A 149 17.03 10.10 -3.74
CA GLY A 149 17.18 9.13 -4.83
C GLY A 149 17.12 7.66 -4.39
N TYR A 150 17.14 7.38 -3.09
CA TYR A 150 17.12 6.02 -2.56
C TYR A 150 15.72 5.41 -2.53
N ARG A 151 15.64 4.09 -2.77
CA ARG A 151 14.42 3.30 -2.66
C ARG A 151 14.50 2.42 -1.43
N PHE A 152 13.57 2.58 -0.50
CA PHE A 152 13.46 1.73 0.66
C PHE A 152 12.61 0.51 0.33
N THR A 153 13.02 -0.66 0.80
CA THR A 153 12.18 -1.86 0.82
C THR A 153 11.81 -2.15 2.27
N TYR A 154 10.53 -2.08 2.59
CA TYR A 154 10.05 -2.43 3.92
C TYR A 154 9.79 -3.92 3.98
N VAL A 155 10.46 -4.63 4.89
CA VAL A 155 10.22 -6.04 5.18
C VAL A 155 9.47 -6.11 6.50
N TYR A 156 8.20 -6.49 6.46
CA TYR A 156 7.44 -6.82 7.68
C TYR A 156 8.02 -8.11 8.25
N LYS A 157 8.49 -8.05 9.50
CA LYS A 157 8.79 -9.24 10.30
C LYS A 157 7.56 -9.64 11.10
#